data_AF-A0A6B3HI93-F1
#
_entry.id   AF-A0A6B3HI93-F1
#
_cell.length_a   1.000
_cell.length_b   1.000
_cell.length_c   1.000
_cell.angle_alpha   90.00
_cell.angle_beta   90.00
_cell.angle_gamma   90.00
#
_symmetry.space_group_name_H-M   'P 1'
#
loop_
_entity.id
_entity.type
_entity.pdbx_description
1 polymer ?
#
loop_
_entity_poly.entity_id
_entity_poly.type
_entity_poly.pdbx_seq_one_letter_code
_entity_poly.pdbx_strand_id
1 'polypeptide(L)'
;REAVELRDGDPARWHGKGVDQAVRNVNTELAAAVTGREAEDQAGLDAVLVATDGTATKSRLGANAILGVSLATAKAAAAAHRLPLYRYLGGSDARLLPVPMMNIVNGGAHADNPLDFQEFMIAPIG
;
A
#
# COMPACT_ATOMS: atom_id res chain seq x y z
N ARG A 1 10.80 -9.29 10.02
CA ARG A 1 10.31 -7.92 10.30
C ARG A 1 9.56 -7.46 9.07
N GLU A 2 8.37 -6.92 9.25
CA GLU A 2 7.55 -6.41 8.15
C GLU A 2 8.15 -5.12 7.57
N ALA A 3 7.61 -4.68 6.44
CA ALA A 3 7.95 -3.38 5.88
C ALA A 3 7.52 -2.27 6.83
N VAL A 4 8.35 -1.23 6.98
CA VAL A 4 8.15 -0.20 8.00
C VAL A 4 7.57 1.05 7.37
N GLU A 5 6.42 1.49 7.88
CA GLU A 5 5.85 2.79 7.57
C GLU A 5 6.72 3.91 8.16
N LEU A 6 7.01 4.95 7.37
CA LEU A 6 7.73 6.12 7.84
C LEU A 6 6.76 7.17 8.40
N ARG A 7 6.94 7.51 9.68
CA ARG A 7 6.22 8.57 10.41
C ARG A 7 7.21 9.64 10.85
N ASP A 8 6.75 10.89 10.92
CA ASP A 8 7.60 12.05 11.25
C ASP A 8 8.03 12.10 12.73
N GLY A 9 7.24 11.49 13.63
CA GLY A 9 7.56 11.43 15.06
C GLY A 9 7.43 12.74 15.83
N ASP A 10 7.02 13.84 15.17
CA ASP A 10 6.81 15.15 15.80
C ASP A 10 5.53 15.17 16.67
N PRO A 11 5.62 15.20 18.01
CA PRO A 11 4.45 15.17 18.89
C PRO A 11 3.53 16.39 18.72
N ALA A 12 4.07 17.53 18.27
CA ALA A 12 3.29 18.75 18.05
C ALA A 12 2.40 18.65 16.80
N ARG A 13 2.67 17.70 15.89
CA ARG A 13 1.93 17.53 14.64
C ARG A 13 1.35 16.13 14.54
N TRP A 14 0.03 16.04 14.51
CA TRP A 14 -0.69 14.76 14.42
C TRP A 14 -0.29 13.76 15.50
N HIS A 15 0.16 14.23 16.67
CA HIS A 15 0.68 13.39 17.76
C HIS A 15 1.80 12.43 17.28
N GLY A 16 2.73 12.90 16.46
CA GLY A 16 3.83 12.11 15.91
C GLY A 16 3.48 11.28 14.67
N LYS A 17 2.22 11.29 14.23
CA LYS A 17 1.72 10.46 13.12
C LYS A 17 1.80 11.13 11.75
N GLY A 18 2.48 12.28 11.64
CA GLY A 18 2.76 12.93 10.36
C GLY A 18 3.52 12.02 9.40
N VAL A 19 3.42 12.31 8.09
CA VAL A 19 4.06 11.54 7.00
C VAL A 19 4.78 12.44 6.00
N ASP A 20 5.13 13.67 6.39
CA ASP A 20 5.75 14.65 5.50
C ASP A 20 7.10 14.17 4.97
N GLN A 21 7.86 13.40 5.73
CA GLN A 21 9.10 12.81 5.24
C GLN A 21 8.83 11.77 4.14
N ALA A 22 7.82 10.91 4.32
CA ALA A 22 7.42 9.95 3.31
C ALA A 22 6.94 10.66 2.02
N VAL A 23 6.13 11.71 2.15
CA VAL A 23 5.69 12.55 1.02
C VAL A 23 6.87 13.23 0.33
N ARG A 24 7.84 13.75 1.09
CA ARG A 24 9.07 14.30 0.52
C ARG A 24 9.84 13.27 -0.28
N ASN A 25 10.00 12.06 0.24
CA ASN A 25 10.68 10.97 -0.46
C ASN A 25 9.97 10.60 -1.78
N VAL A 26 8.63 10.64 -1.81
CA VAL A 26 7.85 10.48 -3.05
C VAL A 26 8.19 11.57 -4.06
N ASN A 27 8.12 12.83 -3.64
CA ASN A 27 8.29 13.99 -4.53
C ASN A 27 9.74 14.25 -4.97
N THR A 28 10.73 13.60 -4.34
CA THR A 28 12.14 13.78 -4.66
C THR A 28 12.75 12.50 -5.22
N GLU A 29 13.26 11.63 -4.35
CA GLU A 29 14.09 10.50 -4.72
C GLU A 29 13.31 9.45 -5.52
N LEU A 30 12.09 9.12 -5.09
CA LEU A 30 11.25 8.15 -5.80
C LEU A 30 10.77 8.73 -7.15
N ALA A 31 10.36 10.00 -7.20
CA ALA A 31 10.00 10.67 -8.45
C ALA A 31 11.17 10.64 -9.45
N ALA A 32 12.39 10.97 -9.01
CA ALA A 32 13.58 10.90 -9.85
C ALA A 32 13.89 9.47 -10.32
N ALA A 33 13.64 8.47 -9.49
CA ALA A 33 13.89 7.07 -9.82
C ALA A 33 12.91 6.50 -10.86
N VAL A 34 11.65 6.97 -10.88
CA VAL A 34 10.60 6.43 -11.76
C VAL A 34 10.29 7.27 -12.99
N THR A 35 10.65 8.56 -13.01
CA THR A 35 10.37 9.43 -14.15
C THR A 35 11.06 8.91 -15.42
N GLY A 36 10.30 8.81 -16.51
CA GLY A 36 10.80 8.32 -17.80
C GLY A 36 10.85 6.79 -17.93
N ARG A 37 10.40 6.05 -16.91
CA ARG A 37 10.22 4.59 -17.01
C ARG A 37 8.87 4.22 -17.61
N GLU A 38 8.84 3.04 -18.21
CA GLU A 38 7.61 2.44 -18.72
C GLU A 38 6.71 2.02 -17.55
N ALA A 39 5.46 2.48 -17.56
CA ALA A 39 4.49 2.19 -16.51
C ALA A 39 3.89 0.78 -16.67
N GLU A 40 3.93 0.23 -17.89
CA GLU A 40 3.50 -1.15 -18.17
C GLU A 40 4.45 -2.20 -17.54
N ASP A 41 5.73 -1.85 -17.34
CA ASP A 41 6.71 -2.71 -16.63
C ASP A 41 6.63 -2.51 -15.11
N GLN A 42 5.51 -2.97 -14.52
CA GLN A 42 5.27 -2.86 -13.08
C GLN A 42 6.38 -3.55 -12.26
N ALA A 43 6.84 -4.73 -12.68
CA ALA A 43 7.85 -5.49 -11.96
C ALA A 43 9.22 -4.80 -11.98
N GLY A 44 9.64 -4.26 -13.13
CA GLY A 44 10.86 -3.48 -13.25
C GLY A 44 10.80 -2.17 -12.46
N LEU A 45 9.66 -1.47 -12.49
CA LEU A 45 9.45 -0.27 -11.68
C LEU A 45 9.51 -0.55 -10.18
N ASP A 46 8.84 -1.61 -9.70
CA ASP A 46 8.87 -1.99 -8.29
C ASP A 46 10.27 -2.44 -7.83
N ALA A 47 11.01 -3.15 -8.69
CA ALA A 47 12.40 -3.51 -8.42
C ALA A 47 13.29 -2.28 -8.25
N VAL A 48 13.08 -1.24 -9.07
CA VAL A 48 13.77 0.04 -8.94
C VAL A 48 13.40 0.71 -7.63
N LEU A 49 12.11 0.80 -7.27
CA LEU A 49 11.68 1.41 -6.02
C LEU A 49 12.32 0.73 -4.80
N VAL A 50 12.39 -0.60 -4.80
CA VAL A 50 13.04 -1.39 -3.73
C VAL A 50 14.54 -1.15 -3.71
N ALA A 51 15.20 -1.13 -4.88
CA ALA A 51 16.63 -0.88 -4.99
C ALA A 51 16.99 0.56 -4.58
N THR A 52 16.13 1.53 -4.91
CA THR A 52 16.28 2.93 -4.48
C THR A 52 16.28 2.96 -2.97
N ASP A 53 15.29 2.41 -2.28
CA ASP A 53 15.29 2.38 -0.80
C ASP A 53 16.52 1.69 -0.22
N GLY A 54 16.91 0.54 -0.79
CA GLY A 54 18.14 -0.17 -0.44
C GLY A 54 18.09 -0.94 0.88
N THR A 55 16.96 -0.94 1.59
CA THR A 55 16.78 -1.70 2.84
C THR A 55 15.80 -2.86 2.65
N ALA A 56 16.03 -3.96 3.37
CA ALA A 56 15.13 -5.12 3.33
C ALA A 56 13.70 -4.79 3.81
N THR A 57 13.56 -3.81 4.71
CA THR A 57 12.30 -3.44 5.36
C THR A 57 11.67 -2.17 4.80
N LYS A 58 12.22 -1.58 3.72
CA LYS A 58 11.72 -0.32 3.15
C LYS A 58 11.73 0.84 4.15
N SER A 59 12.65 0.82 5.12
CA SER A 59 12.63 1.71 6.28
C SER A 59 13.30 3.07 6.02
N ARG A 60 14.05 3.22 4.93
CA ARG A 60 14.73 4.49 4.61
C ARG A 60 13.78 5.48 3.94
N LEU A 61 13.05 5.01 2.93
CA LEU A 61 12.08 5.81 2.19
C LEU A 61 10.67 5.69 2.74
N GLY A 62 10.38 4.59 3.43
CA GLY A 62 9.07 4.28 4.00
C GLY A 62 8.27 3.38 3.08
N ALA A 63 7.75 2.29 3.63
CA ALA A 63 6.90 1.35 2.90
C ALA A 63 5.63 2.02 2.34
N ASN A 64 5.09 3.01 3.07
CA ASN A 64 3.96 3.85 2.64
C ASN A 64 4.29 4.68 1.38
N ALA A 65 5.49 5.26 1.30
CA ALA A 65 5.93 6.03 0.14
C ALA A 65 6.09 5.12 -1.10
N ILE A 66 6.80 4.00 -0.94
CA ILE A 66 7.05 3.04 -2.02
C ILE A 66 5.75 2.43 -2.54
N LEU A 67 4.88 1.97 -1.63
CA LEU A 67 3.59 1.38 -2.00
C LEU A 67 2.69 2.41 -2.70
N GLY A 68 2.72 3.67 -2.24
CA GLY A 68 1.97 4.76 -2.88
C GLY A 68 2.34 4.94 -4.35
N VAL A 69 3.64 4.99 -4.66
CA VAL A 69 4.13 5.11 -6.04
C VAL A 69 3.79 3.87 -6.86
N SER A 70 4.05 2.68 -6.32
CA SER A 70 3.75 1.39 -6.97
C SER A 70 2.29 1.27 -7.40
N LEU A 71 1.35 1.56 -6.48
CA LEU A 71 -0.09 1.50 -6.76
C LEU A 71 -0.56 2.60 -7.72
N ALA A 72 0.04 3.80 -7.65
CA ALA A 72 -0.27 4.89 -8.56
C ALA A 72 0.15 4.55 -10.00
N THR A 73 1.32 3.95 -10.19
CA THR A 73 1.79 3.47 -11.50
C THR A 73 0.84 2.45 -12.09
N ALA A 74 0.46 1.40 -11.34
CA ALA A 74 -0.45 0.37 -11.81
C ALA A 74 -1.81 0.97 -12.27
N LYS A 75 -2.33 1.95 -11.51
CA LYS A 75 -3.57 2.66 -11.87
C LYS A 75 -3.40 3.51 -13.12
N ALA A 76 -2.26 4.20 -13.27
CA ALA A 76 -1.97 5.01 -14.45
C ALA A 76 -1.89 4.15 -15.71
N ALA A 77 -1.19 3.01 -15.65
CA ALA A 77 -1.10 2.06 -16.76
C ALA A 77 -2.47 1.45 -17.10
N ALA A 78 -3.24 1.02 -16.10
CA ALA A 78 -4.63 0.56 -16.32
C ALA A 78 -5.49 1.62 -17.02
N ALA A 79 -5.38 2.88 -16.62
CA ALA A 79 -6.10 3.99 -17.23
C ALA A 79 -5.65 4.25 -18.68
N ALA A 80 -4.35 4.15 -18.98
CA ALA A 80 -3.80 4.29 -20.33
C ALA A 80 -4.37 3.23 -21.29
N HIS A 81 -4.54 1.98 -20.81
CA HIS A 81 -5.20 0.92 -21.58
C HIS A 81 -6.73 0.97 -21.54
N ARG A 82 -7.33 1.93 -20.83
CA ARG A 82 -8.79 2.02 -20.62
C ARG A 82 -9.37 0.74 -20.01
N LEU A 83 -8.61 0.09 -19.16
CA LEU A 83 -9.02 -1.11 -18.44
C LEU A 83 -9.37 -0.76 -16.99
N PRO A 84 -10.41 -1.38 -16.42
CA PRO A 84 -10.56 -1.43 -14.97
C PRO A 84 -9.31 -2.06 -14.34
N LEU A 85 -8.88 -1.56 -13.18
CA LEU A 85 -7.63 -2.01 -12.52
C LEU A 85 -7.59 -3.54 -12.31
N TYR A 86 -8.71 -4.17 -11.94
CA TYR A 86 -8.76 -5.62 -11.75
C TYR A 86 -8.49 -6.41 -13.06
N ARG A 87 -8.88 -5.87 -14.22
CA ARG A 87 -8.60 -6.46 -15.54
C ARG A 87 -7.14 -6.25 -15.93
N TYR A 88 -6.60 -5.06 -15.65
CA TYR A 88 -5.19 -4.76 -15.90
C TYR A 88 -4.27 -5.68 -15.09
N LEU A 89 -4.57 -5.89 -13.80
CA LEU A 89 -3.75 -6.72 -12.91
C LEU A 89 -3.94 -8.23 -13.11
N GLY A 90 -5.18 -8.69 -13.30
CA GLY A 90 -5.50 -10.12 -13.34
C GLY A 90 -5.79 -10.70 -14.73
N GLY A 91 -5.67 -9.88 -15.78
CA GLY A 91 -5.91 -10.29 -17.16
C GLY A 91 -7.38 -10.58 -17.50
N SER A 92 -7.59 -11.29 -18.62
CA SER A 92 -8.92 -11.62 -19.14
C SER A 92 -9.75 -12.55 -18.25
N ASP A 93 -9.11 -13.28 -17.34
CA ASP A 93 -9.78 -14.21 -16.41
C ASP A 93 -10.08 -13.60 -15.03
N ALA A 94 -9.78 -12.32 -14.82
CA ALA A 94 -10.13 -11.60 -13.60
C ALA A 94 -11.64 -11.36 -13.49
N ARG A 95 -12.37 -12.39 -13.03
CA ARG A 95 -13.85 -12.40 -12.90
C ARG A 95 -14.36 -13.01 -11.59
N LEU A 96 -13.48 -13.50 -10.74
CA LEU A 96 -13.85 -14.07 -9.45
C LEU A 96 -14.12 -12.94 -8.45
N LEU A 97 -15.33 -12.92 -7.89
CA LEU A 97 -15.65 -12.08 -6.75
C LEU A 97 -15.37 -12.86 -5.46
N PRO A 98 -14.65 -12.30 -4.48
CA PRO A 98 -14.37 -12.98 -3.22
C PRO A 98 -15.62 -13.00 -2.33
N VAL A 99 -15.73 -14.04 -1.49
CA VAL A 99 -16.70 -14.04 -0.39
C VAL A 99 -16.23 -13.00 0.65
N PRO A 100 -17.04 -12.00 0.99
CA PRO A 100 -16.65 -10.99 1.95
C PRO A 100 -16.62 -11.59 3.36
N MET A 101 -15.49 -11.45 4.05
CA MET A 101 -15.42 -11.66 5.50
C MET A 101 -15.76 -10.33 6.17
N MET A 102 -17.00 -10.21 6.64
CA MET A 102 -17.52 -8.97 7.20
C MET A 102 -17.28 -8.94 8.71
N ASN A 103 -16.47 -8.00 9.17
CA ASN A 103 -16.26 -7.76 10.60
C ASN A 103 -17.55 -7.21 11.23
N ILE A 104 -18.02 -7.84 12.32
CA ILE A 104 -19.26 -7.49 13.02
C ILE A 104 -19.06 -7.12 14.48
N VAL A 105 -18.00 -7.63 15.12
CA VAL A 105 -17.69 -7.34 16.52
C VAL A 105 -16.17 -7.25 16.69
N ASN A 106 -15.73 -6.20 17.37
CA ASN A 106 -14.34 -5.97 17.73
C ASN A 106 -14.09 -6.29 19.21
N GLY A 107 -12.92 -6.82 19.50
CA GLY A 107 -12.39 -7.01 20.85
C GLY A 107 -10.90 -6.66 20.90
N GLY A 108 -10.22 -7.07 21.97
CA GLY A 108 -8.79 -6.88 22.17
C GLY A 108 -8.38 -5.41 22.07
N ALA A 109 -7.28 -5.12 21.35
CA ALA A 109 -6.75 -3.77 21.21
C ALA A 109 -7.68 -2.77 20.48
N HIS A 110 -8.75 -3.27 19.84
CA HIS A 110 -9.70 -2.45 19.08
C HIS A 110 -10.97 -2.10 19.86
N ALA A 111 -11.17 -2.64 21.08
CA ALA A 111 -12.33 -2.32 21.90
C ALA A 111 -12.03 -2.42 23.39
N ASP A 112 -12.59 -1.51 24.18
CA ASP A 112 -12.51 -1.53 25.65
C ASP A 112 -13.59 -2.46 26.22
N ASN A 113 -13.45 -3.76 25.95
CA ASN A 113 -14.39 -4.80 26.38
C ASN A 113 -13.61 -6.08 26.79
N PRO A 114 -14.23 -7.03 27.51
CA PRO A 114 -13.51 -8.21 28.01
C PRO A 114 -13.29 -9.30 26.94
N LEU A 115 -13.50 -9.00 25.65
CA LEU A 115 -13.29 -9.98 24.58
C LEU A 115 -11.81 -10.01 24.20
N ASP A 116 -11.16 -11.16 24.39
CA ASP A 116 -9.74 -11.32 24.06
C ASP A 116 -9.46 -11.36 22.55
N PHE A 117 -10.43 -11.86 21.76
CA PHE A 117 -10.29 -11.94 20.30
C PHE A 117 -10.46 -10.57 19.65
N GLN A 118 -9.59 -10.28 18.68
CA GLN A 118 -9.52 -8.96 18.06
C GLN A 118 -10.70 -8.66 17.12
N GLU A 119 -11.11 -9.64 16.31
CA GLU A 119 -12.15 -9.46 15.28
C GLU A 119 -13.01 -10.73 15.18
N PHE A 120 -14.33 -10.54 15.13
CA PHE A 120 -15.30 -11.59 14.83
C PHE A 120 -15.96 -11.27 13.49
N MET A 121 -15.83 -12.18 12.53
CA MET A 121 -16.29 -11.99 11.16
C MET A 121 -17.37 -13.00 10.78
N ILE A 122 -18.28 -12.59 9.90
CA ILE A 122 -19.24 -13.48 9.21
C ILE A 122 -18.87 -13.59 7.73
N ALA A 123 -19.15 -14.75 7.12
CA ALA A 123 -18.95 -14.99 5.70
C ALA A 123 -20.22 -15.58 5.08
N PRO A 124 -20.88 -14.89 4.13
CA PRO A 124 -22.07 -15.40 3.46
C PRO A 124 -21.68 -16.40 2.36
N ILE A 125 -21.44 -17.65 2.74
CA ILE A 125 -20.96 -18.71 1.84
C ILE A 125 -22.06 -19.39 1.01
N GLY A 126 -23.35 -19.07 1.26
CA GLY A 126 -24.51 -19.71 0.65
C GLY A 126 -25.67 -18.76 0.45
#